data_AF-A0A841WED8-F1
#
_entry.id   AF-A0A841WED8-F1
#
_cell.length_a   1.000
_cell.length_b   1.000
_cell.length_c   1.000
_cell.angle_alpha   90.00
_cell.angle_beta   90.00
_cell.angle_gamma   90.00
#
_symmetry.space_group_name_H-M   'P 1'
#
loop_
_entity.id
_entity.type
_entity.pdbx_description
1 polymer ?
#
loop_
_entity_poly.entity_id
_entity_poly.type
_entity_poly.pdbx_seq_one_letter_code
_entity_poly.pdbx_strand_id
1 'polypeptide(L)'
;MIDRTFLLPVLVLIGIPLSVLFAYFGLNYSGFCFAKMRYLSDEERFRMVFDYQNERTDLGRSSYNYIKYESFDEYIKENPDCCSINPGGPYEIRQASFLNRIFGYDAPDVIVIKFKVRYLDETGNKRAFETHFENTLQNCGHPQ
;
A
#
# COMPACT_ATOMS: atom_id res chain seq x y z
N MET A 1 2.35 -50.49 13.79
CA MET A 1 3.68 -50.37 13.16
C MET A 1 3.46 -49.59 11.87
N ILE A 2 3.74 -48.29 11.85
CA ILE A 2 3.58 -47.50 10.61
C ILE A 2 4.79 -47.83 9.75
N ASP A 3 4.53 -48.40 8.58
CA ASP A 3 5.59 -48.87 7.68
C ASP A 3 6.38 -47.67 7.13
N ARG A 4 7.71 -47.69 7.28
CA ARG A 4 8.60 -46.58 6.87
C ARG A 4 8.51 -46.32 5.35
N THR A 5 8.13 -47.34 4.58
CA THR A 5 7.85 -47.27 3.14
C THR A 5 6.61 -46.45 2.78
N PHE A 6 5.64 -46.31 3.70
CA PHE A 6 4.42 -45.51 3.50
C PHE A 6 4.57 -44.04 3.94
N LEU A 7 5.44 -43.76 4.91
CA LEU A 7 5.67 -42.40 5.44
C LEU A 7 6.39 -41.48 4.45
N LEU A 8 7.39 -42.01 3.73
CA LEU A 8 8.18 -41.23 2.76
C LEU A 8 7.32 -40.67 1.60
N PRO A 9 6.48 -41.46 0.90
CA PRO A 9 5.64 -40.93 -0.18
C PRO A 9 4.58 -39.96 0.34
N VAL A 10 4.04 -40.15 1.54
CA VAL A 10 3.10 -39.19 2.16
C VAL A 10 3.79 -37.86 2.44
N LEU A 11 4.99 -37.88 3.02
CA LEU A 11 5.77 -36.66 3.27
C LEU A 11 6.12 -35.91 1.97
N VAL A 12 6.50 -36.64 0.92
CA VAL A 12 6.88 -36.04 -0.36
C VAL A 12 5.67 -35.53 -1.14
N LEU A 13 4.60 -36.32 -1.25
CA LEU A 13 3.43 -35.98 -2.09
C LEU A 13 2.46 -35.01 -1.42
N ILE A 14 2.43 -34.97 -0.09
CA ILE A 14 1.49 -34.12 0.67
C ILE A 14 2.26 -33.07 1.47
N GLY A 15 3.31 -33.47 2.18
CA GLY A 15 4.07 -32.56 3.04
C GLY A 15 4.74 -31.42 2.28
N ILE A 16 5.39 -31.70 1.15
CA ILE A 16 6.08 -30.65 0.36
C ILE A 16 5.07 -29.66 -0.25
N PRO A 17 4.01 -30.07 -0.97
CA PRO A 17 3.04 -29.12 -1.52
C PRO A 17 2.35 -28.28 -0.44
N LEU A 18 1.98 -28.88 0.69
CA LEU A 18 1.40 -28.12 1.81
C LEU A 18 2.39 -27.10 2.35
N SER A 19 3.66 -27.46 2.52
CA SER A 19 4.69 -26.53 2.99
C SER A 19 4.88 -25.35 2.04
N VAL A 20 4.87 -25.60 0.72
CA VAL A 20 4.93 -24.55 -0.31
C VAL A 20 3.71 -23.64 -0.25
N LEU A 21 2.51 -24.19 -0.09
CA LEU A 21 1.28 -23.40 0.06
C LEU A 21 1.31 -22.55 1.34
N PHE A 22 1.73 -23.13 2.47
CA PHE A 22 1.88 -22.38 3.73
C PHE A 22 2.90 -21.25 3.59
N ALA A 23 4.03 -21.49 2.93
CA ALA A 23 5.01 -20.44 2.67
C ALA A 23 4.43 -19.35 1.77
N TYR A 24 3.72 -19.73 0.70
CA TYR A 24 3.11 -18.78 -0.24
C TYR A 24 2.08 -17.86 0.44
N PHE A 25 1.14 -18.44 1.20
CA PHE A 25 0.12 -17.68 1.90
C PHE A 25 0.68 -16.91 3.09
N GLY A 26 1.66 -17.47 3.81
CA GLY A 26 2.36 -16.78 4.89
C GLY A 26 3.11 -15.54 4.41
N LEU A 27 3.79 -15.65 3.27
CA LEU A 27 4.46 -14.52 2.63
C LEU A 27 3.46 -13.46 2.16
N ASN A 28 2.35 -13.84 1.53
CA ASN A 28 1.29 -12.88 1.20
C ASN A 28 0.74 -12.17 2.45
N TYR A 29 0.46 -12.93 3.51
CA TYR A 29 -0.08 -12.38 4.75
C TYR A 29 0.86 -11.37 5.44
N SER A 30 2.17 -11.55 5.24
CA SER A 30 3.22 -10.66 5.74
C SER A 30 3.46 -9.42 4.88
N GLY A 31 2.86 -9.32 3.69
CA GLY A 31 3.07 -8.18 2.79
C GLY A 31 4.13 -8.39 1.70
N PHE A 32 4.60 -9.63 1.46
CA PHE A 32 5.64 -9.90 0.47
C PHE A 32 5.11 -9.69 -0.97
N CYS A 33 5.86 -8.94 -1.78
CA CYS A 33 5.54 -8.79 -3.20
C CYS A 33 6.21 -9.88 -4.03
N PHE A 34 5.42 -10.87 -4.48
CA PHE A 34 5.91 -11.93 -5.35
C PHE A 34 6.38 -11.43 -6.72
N ALA A 35 5.79 -10.36 -7.26
CA ALA A 35 6.23 -9.81 -8.55
C ALA A 35 7.65 -9.24 -8.50
N LYS A 36 8.08 -8.69 -7.35
CA LYS A 36 9.43 -8.17 -7.12
C LYS A 36 10.33 -9.14 -6.34
N MET A 37 9.79 -10.24 -5.85
CA MET A 37 10.45 -11.19 -4.94
C MET A 37 11.07 -10.53 -3.70
N ARG A 38 10.40 -9.52 -3.14
CA ARG A 38 10.83 -8.82 -1.91
C ARG A 38 9.69 -8.04 -1.27
N TYR A 39 9.91 -7.53 -0.07
CA TYR A 39 9.07 -6.48 0.51
C TYR A 39 9.36 -5.13 -0.16
N LEU A 40 8.34 -4.28 -0.25
CA LEU A 40 8.52 -2.88 -0.66
C LEU A 40 9.09 -2.07 0.51
N SER A 41 9.99 -1.13 0.22
CA SER A 41 10.44 -0.16 1.21
C SER A 41 9.34 0.85 1.52
N ASP A 42 9.43 1.51 2.67
CA ASP A 42 8.49 2.57 3.04
C ASP A 42 8.49 3.70 2.02
N GLU A 43 9.66 4.07 1.50
CA GLU A 43 9.79 5.08 0.43
C GLU A 43 9.04 4.68 -0.84
N GLU A 44 9.17 3.43 -1.30
CA GLU A 44 8.42 2.96 -2.48
C GLU A 44 6.93 3.06 -2.27
N ARG A 45 6.48 2.66 -1.07
CA ARG A 45 5.07 2.69 -0.70
C ARG A 45 4.54 4.12 -0.61
N PHE A 46 5.31 5.05 -0.04
CA PHE A 46 4.95 6.47 0.00
C PHE A 46 4.91 7.07 -1.40
N ARG A 47 5.88 6.75 -2.25
CA ARG A 47 5.91 7.20 -3.65
C ARG A 47 4.67 6.71 -4.41
N MET A 48 4.29 5.44 -4.27
CA MET A 48 3.08 4.88 -4.91
C MET A 48 1.79 5.57 -4.44
N VAL A 49 1.66 5.84 -3.14
CA VAL A 49 0.51 6.60 -2.60
C VAL A 49 0.52 8.03 -3.11
N PHE A 50 1.68 8.69 -3.14
CA PHE A 50 1.82 10.02 -3.70
C PHE A 50 1.41 10.05 -5.17
N ASP A 51 1.92 9.12 -6.00
CA ASP A 51 1.63 9.08 -7.43
C ASP A 51 0.12 8.94 -7.66
N TYR A 52 -0.52 8.03 -6.92
CA TYR A 52 -1.97 7.85 -6.94
C TYR A 52 -2.74 9.13 -6.59
N GLN A 53 -2.36 9.82 -5.52
CA GLN A 53 -3.05 11.04 -5.10
C GLN A 53 -2.77 12.23 -6.04
N ASN A 54 -1.54 12.35 -6.55
CA ASN A 54 -1.13 13.41 -7.47
C ASN A 54 -1.75 13.23 -8.87
N GLU A 55 -2.13 12.01 -9.25
CA GLU A 55 -2.82 11.76 -10.51
C GLU A 55 -4.31 12.14 -10.49
N ARG A 56 -4.94 12.15 -9.32
CA ARG A 56 -6.38 12.44 -9.15
C ARG A 56 -6.74 13.84 -9.65
N THR A 57 -7.90 13.91 -10.29
CA THR A 57 -8.51 15.15 -10.79
C THR A 57 -9.60 15.68 -9.86
N ASP A 58 -9.97 14.93 -8.82
CA ASP A 58 -10.91 15.34 -7.78
C ASP A 58 -10.38 14.93 -6.40
N LEU A 59 -9.94 15.94 -5.66
CA LEU A 59 -9.44 15.85 -4.29
C LEU A 59 -10.46 16.43 -3.30
N GLY A 60 -11.75 16.31 -3.60
CA GLY A 60 -12.87 16.72 -2.75
C GLY A 60 -13.50 18.07 -3.11
N ARG A 61 -13.11 18.65 -4.26
CA ARG A 61 -13.67 19.89 -4.82
C ARG A 61 -13.68 19.81 -6.34
N SER A 62 -14.84 19.50 -6.90
CA SER A 62 -15.01 19.20 -8.33
C SER A 62 -14.86 20.39 -9.28
N SER A 63 -14.67 21.63 -8.78
CA SER A 63 -14.50 22.83 -9.62
C SER A 63 -13.07 23.38 -9.72
N TYR A 64 -12.08 22.75 -9.07
CA TYR A 64 -10.72 23.28 -9.02
C TYR A 64 -9.79 22.67 -10.06
N ASN A 65 -8.99 23.53 -10.68
CA ASN A 65 -7.88 23.11 -11.55
C ASN A 65 -6.67 22.79 -10.67
N TYR A 66 -6.51 21.52 -10.32
CA TYR A 66 -5.41 21.04 -9.51
C TYR A 66 -4.07 21.18 -10.22
N ILE A 67 -3.07 21.72 -9.52
CA ILE A 67 -1.69 21.81 -9.97
C ILE A 67 -0.95 20.61 -9.39
N LYS A 68 -0.57 19.68 -10.26
CA LYS A 68 0.20 18.49 -9.88
C LYS A 68 1.63 18.86 -9.49
N TYR A 69 2.18 18.10 -8.55
CA TYR A 69 3.61 18.06 -8.32
C TYR A 69 4.31 17.39 -9.51
N GLU A 70 5.50 17.86 -9.85
CA GLU A 70 6.34 17.28 -10.90
C GLU A 70 6.84 15.89 -10.50
N SER A 71 7.18 15.71 -9.21
CA SER A 71 7.71 14.45 -8.70
C SER A 71 7.48 14.31 -7.19
N PHE A 72 7.63 13.07 -6.70
CA PHE A 72 7.68 12.80 -5.26
C PHE A 72 8.84 13.55 -4.57
N ASP A 73 9.97 13.72 -5.27
CA ASP A 73 11.14 14.41 -4.72
C ASP A 73 10.91 15.92 -4.57
N GLU A 74 10.13 16.54 -5.46
CA GLU A 74 9.63 17.91 -5.26
C GLU A 74 8.72 17.98 -4.04
N TYR A 75 7.79 17.04 -3.94
CA TYR A 75 6.81 17.00 -2.86
C TYR A 75 7.46 16.84 -1.48
N ILE A 76 8.41 15.92 -1.32
CA ILE A 76 9.12 15.68 -0.05
C ILE A 76 9.98 16.87 0.37
N LYS A 77 10.57 17.62 -0.57
CA LYS A 77 11.34 18.84 -0.24
C LYS A 77 10.48 19.88 0.46
N GLU A 78 9.20 19.98 0.08
CA GLU A 78 8.26 20.92 0.69
C GLU A 78 7.50 20.33 1.88
N ASN A 79 7.40 19.00 1.98
CA ASN A 79 6.63 18.28 2.98
C ASN A 79 7.46 17.14 3.61
N PRO A 80 8.56 17.45 4.32
CA PRO A 80 9.47 16.42 4.83
C PRO A 80 8.85 15.50 5.89
N ASP A 81 7.76 15.91 6.54
CA ASP A 81 7.01 15.16 7.54
C ASP A 81 5.67 14.60 7.02
N CYS A 82 5.54 14.46 5.69
CA CYS A 82 4.26 14.11 5.04
C CYS A 82 3.67 12.78 5.47
N CYS A 83 4.51 11.79 5.73
CA CYS A 83 4.15 10.41 5.44
C CYS A 83 4.35 9.54 6.66
N SER A 84 3.37 8.70 6.94
CA SER A 84 3.39 7.81 8.11
C SER A 84 2.71 6.49 7.81
N ILE A 85 3.20 5.43 8.47
CA ILE A 85 2.63 4.08 8.39
C ILE A 85 1.99 3.79 9.74
N ASN A 86 0.71 3.40 9.71
CA ASN A 86 -0.09 3.09 10.91
C ASN A 86 0.09 4.12 12.05
N PRO A 87 -0.09 5.43 11.80
CA PRO A 87 0.19 6.47 12.80
C PRO A 87 -0.67 6.40 14.08
N GLY A 88 -1.71 5.55 14.12
CA GLY A 88 -2.67 5.47 15.23
C GLY A 88 -3.48 6.75 15.38
N GLY A 89 -4.22 6.90 16.48
CA GLY A 89 -4.97 8.14 16.76
C GLY A 89 -6.33 8.22 16.05
N PRO A 90 -6.78 9.40 15.56
CA PRO A 90 -8.13 9.61 15.03
C PRO A 90 -8.34 9.03 13.63
N TYR A 91 -7.32 8.44 13.01
CA TYR A 91 -7.42 7.82 11.70
C TYR A 91 -8.16 6.48 11.82
N GLU A 92 -9.20 6.27 11.01
CA GLU A 92 -9.91 4.99 10.96
C GLU A 92 -9.08 3.98 10.17
N ILE A 93 -8.15 3.31 10.86
CA ILE A 93 -7.33 2.26 10.26
C ILE A 93 -8.26 1.11 9.87
N ARG A 94 -8.71 1.10 8.61
CA ARG A 94 -9.48 -0.01 8.03
C ARG A 94 -8.59 -1.24 8.04
N GLN A 95 -8.83 -2.14 8.98
CA GLN A 95 -8.09 -3.38 9.07
C GLN A 95 -8.36 -4.23 7.83
N ALA A 96 -7.30 -4.63 7.16
CA ALA A 96 -7.36 -5.56 6.05
C ALA A 96 -8.04 -6.87 6.49
N SER A 97 -9.01 -7.34 5.70
CA SER A 97 -9.67 -8.61 5.99
C SER A 97 -8.68 -9.77 5.92
N PHE A 98 -8.88 -10.81 6.73
CA PHE A 98 -7.99 -11.97 6.78
C PHE A 98 -7.76 -12.60 5.40
N LEU A 99 -8.82 -12.74 4.60
CA LEU A 99 -8.74 -13.31 3.25
C LEU A 99 -7.98 -12.39 2.29
N ASN A 100 -8.21 -11.07 2.34
CA ASN A 100 -7.48 -10.13 1.47
C ASN A 100 -5.97 -10.17 1.76
N ARG A 101 -5.58 -10.34 3.02
CA ARG A 101 -4.16 -10.51 3.40
C ARG A 101 -3.56 -11.81 2.88
N ILE A 102 -4.28 -12.92 3.00
CA ILE A 102 -3.83 -14.22 2.49
C ILE A 102 -3.62 -14.21 0.98
N PHE A 103 -4.49 -13.52 0.23
CA PHE A 103 -4.38 -13.42 -1.22
C PHE A 103 -3.51 -12.24 -1.71
N GLY A 104 -2.98 -11.43 -0.80
CA GLY A 104 -2.12 -10.29 -1.12
C GLY A 104 -2.85 -9.07 -1.71
N TYR A 105 -4.18 -9.05 -1.61
CA TYR A 105 -5.01 -7.92 -2.04
C TYR A 105 -4.91 -6.73 -1.08
N ASP A 106 -4.69 -6.96 0.21
CA ASP A 106 -4.47 -5.89 1.19
C ASP A 106 -3.17 -6.12 1.94
N ALA A 107 -2.26 -5.17 1.88
CA ALA A 107 -1.16 -5.07 2.82
C ALA A 107 -1.73 -4.78 4.23
N PRO A 108 -1.04 -5.23 5.30
CA PRO A 108 -1.51 -5.04 6.67
C PRO A 108 -1.57 -3.58 7.13
N ASP A 109 -0.93 -2.69 6.39
CA ASP A 109 -0.61 -1.34 6.82
C ASP A 109 -1.45 -0.29 6.09
N VAL A 110 -1.84 0.74 6.83
CA VAL A 110 -2.42 1.98 6.30
C VAL A 110 -1.35 3.04 6.22
N ILE A 111 -1.27 3.68 5.05
CA ILE A 111 -0.36 4.79 4.77
C ILE A 111 -1.16 6.08 4.82
N VAL A 112 -0.72 7.02 5.66
CA VAL A 112 -1.30 8.35 5.74
C VAL A 112 -0.32 9.35 5.14
N ILE A 113 -0.78 10.10 4.13
CA ILE A 113 -0.01 11.17 3.48
C ILE A 113 -0.68 12.53 3.74
N LYS A 114 0.07 13.48 4.31
CA LYS A 114 -0.31 14.89 4.50
C LYS A 114 -0.09 15.63 3.18
N PHE A 115 -1.13 15.78 2.39
CA PHE A 115 -1.02 16.31 1.04
C PHE A 115 -1.40 17.79 0.99
N LYS A 116 -0.44 18.64 0.61
CA LYS A 116 -0.70 20.05 0.31
C LYS A 116 -1.20 20.16 -1.13
N VAL A 117 -2.50 20.24 -1.30
CA VAL A 117 -3.16 20.35 -2.59
C VAL A 117 -2.99 21.75 -3.13
N ARG A 118 -2.38 21.89 -4.31
CA ARG A 118 -2.21 23.15 -5.03
C ARG A 118 -3.28 23.26 -6.11
N TYR A 119 -3.89 24.42 -6.29
CA TYR A 119 -4.93 24.61 -7.30
C TYR A 119 -5.00 26.05 -7.77
N LEU A 120 -5.65 26.27 -8.92
CA LEU A 120 -6.09 27.59 -9.37
C LEU A 120 -7.55 27.79 -8.93
N ASP A 121 -7.82 28.90 -8.24
CA ASP A 121 -9.20 29.30 -7.95
C ASP A 121 -9.91 29.83 -9.19
N GLU A 122 -11.19 30.18 -9.06
CA GLU A 122 -12.05 30.67 -10.16
C GLU A 122 -11.49 31.93 -10.83
N THR A 123 -10.62 32.67 -10.14
CA THR A 123 -9.97 33.89 -10.64
C THR A 123 -8.58 33.63 -11.23
N GLY A 124 -8.14 32.36 -11.29
CA GLY A 124 -6.83 31.97 -11.79
C GLY A 124 -5.69 32.20 -10.79
N ASN A 125 -5.99 32.52 -9.53
CA ASN A 125 -4.97 32.69 -8.51
C ASN A 125 -4.53 31.33 -7.94
N LYS A 126 -3.23 31.17 -7.73
CA LYS A 126 -2.67 29.97 -7.08
C LYS A 126 -3.06 29.96 -5.61
N ARG A 127 -3.67 28.86 -5.18
CA ARG A 127 -4.06 28.59 -3.80
C ARG A 127 -3.57 27.21 -3.39
N ALA A 128 -3.51 26.99 -2.08
CA ALA A 128 -3.23 25.67 -1.53
C ALA A 128 -4.02 25.43 -0.26
N PHE A 129 -4.38 24.17 -0.01
CA PHE A 129 -4.89 23.70 1.27
C PHE A 129 -4.23 22.37 1.62
N GLU A 130 -4.17 22.07 2.91
CA GLU A 130 -3.67 20.79 3.41
C GLU A 130 -4.82 19.83 3.66
N THR A 131 -4.62 18.57 3.30
CA THR A 131 -5.52 17.47 3.58
C THR A 131 -4.72 16.21 3.91
N HIS A 132 -5.37 15.19 4.44
CA HIS A 132 -4.75 13.90 4.71
C HIS A 132 -5.45 12.84 3.87
N PHE A 133 -4.68 11.92 3.27
CA PHE A 133 -5.24 10.77 2.59
C PHE A 133 -4.79 9.48 3.27
N GLU A 134 -5.76 8.67 3.65
CA GLU A 134 -5.56 7.31 4.14
C GLU A 134 -5.59 6.36 2.95
N ASN A 135 -4.54 5.56 2.79
CA ASN A 135 -4.39 4.67 1.65
C ASN A 135 -3.98 3.27 2.12
N THR A 136 -4.64 2.26 1.58
CA THR A 136 -4.21 0.87 1.66
C THR A 136 -3.60 0.48 0.32
N LEU A 137 -2.49 -0.26 0.35
CA LEU A 137 -1.83 -0.80 -0.83
C LEU A 137 -2.00 -2.31 -0.88
N GLN A 138 -2.04 -2.89 -2.07
CA GLN A 138 -1.73 -4.31 -2.28
C GLN A 138 -0.26 -4.58 -1.95
N ASN A 139 0.13 -5.84 -1.76
CA ASN A 139 1.52 -6.21 -1.43
C ASN A 139 2.55 -5.68 -2.43
N CYS A 140 2.17 -5.56 -3.71
CA CYS A 140 3.03 -5.04 -4.76
C CYS A 140 2.83 -3.55 -5.07
N GLY A 141 2.09 -2.82 -4.23
CA GLY A 141 2.07 -1.36 -4.24
C GLY A 141 0.95 -0.72 -5.05
N HIS A 142 -0.04 -1.50 -5.49
CA HIS A 142 -1.24 -0.94 -6.13
C HIS A 142 -2.19 -0.36 -5.07
N PRO A 143 -2.51 0.94 -5.13
CA PRO A 143 -3.53 1.54 -4.27
C PRO A 143 -4.90 0.94 -4.52
N GLN A 144 -5.75 0.94 -3.49
CA GLN A 144 -7.16 0.54 -3.57
C GLN A 144 -8.12 1.73 -3.57
#